data_AF-A0A4Q2JAI0-F1
#
_entry.id   AF-A0A4Q2JAI0-F1
#
_cell.length_a   1.000
_cell.length_b   1.000
_cell.length_c   1.000
_cell.angle_alpha   90.00
_cell.angle_beta   90.00
_cell.angle_gamma   90.00
#
_symmetry.space_group_name_H-M   'P 1'
#
loop_
_entity.id
_entity.type
_entity.pdbx_description
1 polymer ?
#
loop_
_entity_poly.entity_id
_entity_poly.type
_entity_poly.pdbx_seq_one_letter_code
_entity_poly.pdbx_strand_id
1 'polypeptide(L)' 'MAKRVVETLIDDLDGSDADRTLSFALDGDQYSIDLSSANIDKLEAALAPYIGAARKTAARGGATRRRGGSA' A
#
# COMPACT_ATOMS: atom_id res chain seq x y z
N MET A 1 -22.95 -18.51 -27.82
CA MET A 1 -22.88 -18.27 -26.37
C MET A 1 -21.90 -17.14 -26.12
N ALA A 2 -22.14 -16.22 -25.17
CA ALA A 2 -21.22 -15.10 -24.88
C ALA A 2 -21.08 -14.88 -23.36
N LYS A 3 -19.86 -14.53 -22.90
CA LYS A 3 -19.52 -14.27 -21.48
C LYS A 3 -18.84 -12.89 -21.37
N ARG A 4 -19.20 -12.11 -20.34
CA ARG A 4 -18.51 -10.88 -19.91
C ARG A 4 -17.92 -11.11 -18.52
N VAL A 5 -16.67 -10.69 -18.32
CA VAL A 5 -16.00 -10.64 -17.01
C VAL A 5 -15.76 -9.17 -16.69
N VAL A 6 -16.04 -8.75 -15.47
CA VAL A 6 -15.76 -7.41 -14.96
C VAL A 6 -14.85 -7.59 -13.74
N GLU A 7 -13.70 -6.93 -13.77
CA GLU A 7 -12.78 -6.84 -12.62
C GLU A 7 -12.98 -5.49 -11.96
N THR A 8 -13.10 -5.51 -10.63
CA THR A 8 -13.29 -4.31 -9.80
C THR A 8 -12.34 -4.40 -8.61
N LEU A 9 -11.73 -3.27 -8.24
CA LEU A 9 -10.97 -3.13 -7.00
C LEU A 9 -11.95 -2.80 -5.87
N ILE A 10 -11.89 -3.56 -4.78
CA ILE A 10 -12.85 -3.46 -3.66
C ILE A 10 -12.11 -3.02 -2.40
N ASP A 11 -12.70 -2.11 -1.65
CA ASP A 11 -12.19 -1.61 -0.38
C ASP A 11 -12.22 -2.73 0.68
N ASP A 12 -11.06 -3.06 1.23
CA ASP A 12 -10.88 -4.15 2.19
C ASP A 12 -11.58 -3.91 3.54
N LEU A 13 -11.95 -2.65 3.86
CA LEU A 13 -12.57 -2.31 5.14
C LEU A 13 -14.09 -2.39 5.11
N ASP A 14 -14.72 -1.96 4.01
CA ASP A 14 -16.17 -1.81 3.93
C ASP A 14 -16.83 -2.45 2.69
N GLY A 15 -16.04 -2.97 1.76
CA GLY A 15 -16.53 -3.64 0.55
C GLY A 15 -17.05 -2.70 -0.54
N SER A 16 -16.83 -1.38 -0.42
CA SER A 16 -17.12 -0.40 -1.48
C SER A 16 -16.09 -0.44 -2.62
N ASP A 17 -16.26 0.38 -3.65
CA ASP A 17 -15.27 0.50 -4.73
C ASP A 17 -13.99 1.17 -4.18
N ALA A 18 -12.86 0.49 -4.33
CA ALA A 18 -11.56 1.03 -3.96
C ALA A 18 -10.94 1.84 -5.09
N ASP A 19 -10.17 2.87 -4.71
CA ASP A 19 -9.47 3.73 -5.65
C ASP A 19 -8.02 3.29 -5.87
N ARG A 20 -7.34 2.83 -4.82
CA ARG A 20 -5.96 2.33 -4.93
C ARG A 20 -5.53 1.44 -3.76
N THR A 21 -4.52 0.63 -4.01
CA THR A 21 -3.75 -0.09 -2.99
C THR A 21 -2.76 0.85 -2.31
N LEU A 22 -2.75 0.87 -0.97
CA LEU A 22 -1.72 1.53 -0.16
C LEU A 22 -0.81 0.51 0.51
N SER A 23 0.48 0.83 0.60
CA SER A 23 1.45 0.07 1.39
C SER A 23 1.86 0.85 2.62
N PHE A 24 1.86 0.19 3.78
CA PHE A 24 2.32 0.76 5.04
C PHE A 24 3.05 -0.29 5.87
N ALA A 25 3.72 0.14 6.93
CA ALA A 25 4.45 -0.75 7.82
C ALA A 25 4.20 -0.42 9.28
N LEU A 26 4.12 -1.46 10.12
CA LEU A 26 4.00 -1.35 11.56
C LEU A 26 4.87 -2.43 12.20
N ASP A 27 5.71 -2.05 13.17
CA ASP A 27 6.68 -2.94 13.84
C ASP A 27 7.61 -3.74 12.90
N GLY A 28 7.83 -3.22 11.69
CA GLY A 28 8.71 -3.83 10.68
C GLY A 28 8.00 -4.76 9.71
N ASP A 29 6.75 -5.13 9.98
CA ASP A 29 5.91 -5.89 9.06
C ASP A 29 5.33 -4.98 7.98
N GLN A 30 5.28 -5.48 6.75
CA GLN A 30 4.75 -4.77 5.58
C GLN A 30 3.32 -5.21 5.30
N TYR A 31 2.43 -4.24 5.13
CA TYR A 31 1.02 -4.45 4.84
C TYR A 31 0.63 -3.74 3.54
N SER A 32 -0.34 -4.34 2.84
CA SER A 32 -1.02 -3.75 1.69
C SER A 32 -2.52 -3.78 1.94
N ILE A 33 -3.21 -2.72 1.54
CA ILE A 33 -4.66 -2.61 1.70
C ILE A 33 -5.26 -1.83 0.53
N ASP A 34 -6.36 -2.32 -0.03
CA ASP A 34 -7.13 -1.64 -1.07
C ASP A 34 -8.17 -0.75 -0.42
N LEU A 35 -8.16 0.55 -0.75
CA LEU A 35 -9.02 1.54 -0.10
C LEU A 35 -9.65 2.52 -1.10
N SER A 36 -10.86 2.95 -0.80
CA SER A 36 -11.53 4.13 -1.35
C SER A 36 -10.85 5.42 -0.89
N SER A 37 -11.02 6.52 -1.62
CA SER A 37 -10.44 7.84 -1.28
C SER A 37 -10.83 8.27 0.13
N ALA A 38 -12.07 8.02 0.54
CA ALA A 38 -12.53 8.36 1.89
C ALA A 38 -11.79 7.58 2.98
N ASN A 39 -11.51 6.29 2.77
CA ASN A 39 -10.76 5.49 3.74
C ASN A 39 -9.25 5.75 3.70
N ILE A 40 -8.72 6.15 2.55
CA ILE A 40 -7.36 6.66 2.42
C ILE A 40 -7.17 7.92 3.26
N ASP A 41 -8.08 8.89 3.14
CA ASP A 41 -8.00 10.13 3.91
C ASP A 41 -8.03 9.85 5.43
N LYS A 42 -8.83 8.87 5.86
CA LYS A 42 -8.87 8.42 7.26
C LYS A 42 -7.53 7.83 7.70
N LEU A 43 -6.90 6.98 6.89
CA LEU A 43 -5.61 6.38 7.20
C LEU A 43 -4.51 7.45 7.29
N GLU A 44 -4.44 8.36 6.32
CA GLU A 44 -3.46 9.44 6.32
C GLU A 44 -3.66 10.37 7.52
N ALA A 45 -4.91 10.74 7.84
CA ALA A 45 -5.22 11.56 9.01
C ALA A 45 -4.85 10.87 10.34
N ALA A 46 -5.08 9.57 10.46
CA ALA A 46 -4.70 8.80 11.65
C ALA A 46 -3.18 8.73 11.84
N LEU A 47 -2.42 8.65 10.75
CA LEU A 47 -0.95 8.59 10.78
C LEU A 47 -0.28 9.97 10.89
N ALA A 48 -0.96 11.04 10.49
CA ALA A 48 -0.44 12.41 10.46
C ALA A 48 0.31 12.86 11.73
N PRO A 49 -0.21 12.69 12.97
CA PRO A 49 0.50 13.14 14.16
C PRO A 49 1.82 12.37 14.39
N TYR A 50 1.85 11.09 14.05
CA TYR A 50 3.05 10.26 14.17
C TYR A 50 4.09 10.63 13.11
N ILE A 51 3.64 10.81 11.87
CA ILE A 51 4.50 11.25 10.75
C ILE A 51 5.11 12.62 11.04
N GLY A 52 4.32 13.55 11.60
CA GLY A 52 4.77 14.90 11.94
C GLY A 52 5.85 14.93 13.02
N ALA A 53 5.80 14.01 13.98
CA ALA A 53 6.80 13.88 15.05
C ALA A 53 7.99 12.98 14.67
N ALA A 54 7.83 12.11 13.67
CA ALA A 54 8.83 11.14 13.27
C ALA A 54 9.94 11.77 12.39
N ARG A 55 11.12 11.15 12.43
CA ARG A 55 12.16 11.38 11.43
C ARG A 55 12.00 10.38 10.30
N LYS A 56 12.17 10.83 9.05
CA LYS A 56 12.31 9.91 7.91
C LYS A 56 13.57 9.07 8.13
N THR A 57 13.39 7.77 8.29
CA THR A 57 14.50 6.82 8.17
C THR A 57 14.78 6.65 6.67
N ALA A 58 16.05 6.51 6.29
CA ALA A 58 16.36 6.17 4.91
C ALA A 58 15.56 4.92 4.54
N ALA A 59 14.72 5.01 3.51
CA ALA A 59 14.00 3.87 2.99
C ALA A 59 15.03 2.76 2.79
N ARG A 60 14.74 1.56 3.31
CA ARG A 60 15.59 0.38 3.11
C ARG A 60 15.45 -0.03 1.64
N GLY A 61 16.03 0.76 0.75
CA GLY A 61 16.05 0.54 -0.68
C GLY A 61 16.86 -0.71 -0.98
N GLY A 62 16.16 -1.79 -1.31
CA GLY A 62 16.61 -2.83 -2.23
C GLY A 62 18.00 -3.41 -2.00
N ALA A 63 18.16 -4.24 -0.97
CA ALA A 63 19.20 -5.26 -0.99
C ALA A 63 18.79 -6.41 -1.94
N THR A 64 18.77 -6.15 -3.26
CA THR A 64 18.95 -7.13 -4.35
C THR A 64 19.08 -6.31 -5.64
N ARG A 65 20.25 -6.16 -6.25
CA ARG A 65 20.87 -7.18 -7.10
C ARG A 65 22.38 -7.25 -6.86
N ARG A 66 22.80 -8.29 -6.15
CA ARG A 66 24.16 -8.83 -6.27
C ARG A 66 24.04 -10.30 -6.74
N ARG A 67 23.98 -10.46 -8.06
CA ARG A 67 24.34 -11.65 -8.86
C ARG A 67 24.78 -11.04 -10.20
N GLY A 68 26.06 -11.00 -10.55
CA GLY A 68 26.92 -12.17 -10.72
C GLY A 68 26.57 -12.78 -12.09
N GLY A 69 27.19 -12.28 -13.15
CA GLY A 69 27.04 -12.76 -14.52
C GLY A 69 28.25 -12.33 -15.34
N SER A 70 29.14 -13.28 -15.56
CA SER A 70 30.40 -13.21 -16.31
C SER A 70 30.19 -12.84 -17.78
N ALA A 71 31.08 -12.02 -18.32
CA ALA A 71 31.50 -12.01 -19.72
C ALA A 71 32.96 -11.54 -19.77
#